data_AF-A0A6M3ZWA2-F1
#
_entry.id   AF-A0A6M3ZWA2-F1
#
_cell.length_a   1.000
_cell.length_b   1.000
_cell.length_c   1.000
_cell.angle_alpha   90.00
_cell.angle_beta   90.00
_cell.angle_gamma   90.00
#
_symmetry.space_group_name_H-M   'P 1'
#
loop_
_entity.id
_entity.type
_entity.pdbx_description
1 polymer ?
#
loop_
_entity_poly.entity_id
_entity_poly.type
_entity_poly.pdbx_seq_one_letter_code
_entity_poly.pdbx_strand_id
1 'polypeptide(L)'
;MDVVYLHSPITYSLARQLQREGALVTPLFVCGRGMSWDGPHVQVTDDGIWSPPRTAEFLVKLAQALPDDGQPLRMFLPHTGYLLGKLLKLATAVSTLCYLEEGNTSCNPALALPAQDQVVDAAQLLQLLQAQPLVMRRLGLTPEAILAVNEVPALWFDAASPKYGGAYRVSPEAFPTLPRVSTLALSPPHALREPGRNWLCLLPNIINMVARHGPQSEQAQKNLYGLMMAMRTMQALVASQRAQLVVKFHPVDDANLNPAFKQQFYGYGVSYASFAAQQAIDGQLEPALFDFARFIVINESAASRYVELFKGLDVLISLNLF
;
A
#
# COMPACT_ATOMS: atom_id res chain seq x y z
N MET A 1 7.31 -5.93 20.71
CA MET A 1 7.60 -6.32 19.31
C MET A 1 6.88 -5.38 18.35
N ASP A 2 7.46 -5.11 17.18
CA ASP A 2 6.82 -4.29 16.15
C ASP A 2 6.21 -5.15 15.03
N VAL A 3 5.00 -4.80 14.59
CA VAL A 3 4.34 -5.41 13.44
C VAL A 3 4.10 -4.33 12.40
N VAL A 4 4.65 -4.49 11.19
CA VAL A 4 4.61 -3.46 10.16
C VAL A 4 3.82 -3.95 8.96
N TYR A 5 2.76 -3.24 8.60
CA TYR A 5 1.90 -3.58 7.49
C TYR A 5 2.30 -2.86 6.21
N LEU A 6 2.63 -3.64 5.18
CA LEU A 6 3.06 -3.18 3.87
C LEU A 6 2.01 -3.56 2.83
N HIS A 7 1.51 -2.59 2.09
CA HIS A 7 0.49 -2.82 1.05
C HIS A 7 0.70 -1.99 -0.22
N SER A 8 1.69 -1.10 -0.19
CA SER A 8 2.02 -0.21 -1.29
C SER A 8 3.53 0.10 -1.32
N PRO A 9 4.08 0.55 -2.45
CA PRO A 9 5.50 0.89 -2.54
C PRO A 9 5.93 1.97 -1.55
N ILE A 10 5.06 2.94 -1.22
CA ILE A 10 5.39 3.98 -0.24
C ILE A 10 5.45 3.44 1.20
N THR A 11 4.49 2.62 1.62
CA THR A 11 4.52 1.99 2.94
C THR A 11 5.72 1.07 3.11
N TYR A 12 6.08 0.33 2.05
CA TYR A 12 7.33 -0.43 1.98
C TYR A 12 8.57 0.44 2.15
N SER A 13 8.62 1.58 1.44
CA SER A 13 9.78 2.49 1.47
C SER A 13 9.95 3.17 2.83
N LEU A 14 8.84 3.58 3.46
CA LEU A 14 8.81 4.07 4.85
C LEU A 14 9.32 3.01 5.82
N ALA A 15 8.84 1.77 5.71
CA ALA A 15 9.24 0.67 6.58
C ALA A 15 10.74 0.35 6.47
N ARG A 16 11.30 0.36 5.25
CA ARG A 16 12.74 0.23 5.03
C ARG A 16 13.52 1.35 5.71
N GLN A 17 13.05 2.60 5.61
CA GLN A 17 13.71 3.72 6.27
C GLN A 17 13.65 3.62 7.80
N LEU A 18 12.48 3.29 8.37
CA LEU A 18 12.31 3.07 9.80
C LEU A 18 13.22 1.94 10.32
N GLN A 19 13.39 0.86 9.55
CA GLN A 19 14.31 -0.20 9.90
C GLN A 19 15.77 0.28 9.91
N ARG A 20 16.19 1.06 8.91
CA ARG A 20 17.56 1.61 8.81
C ARG A 20 17.88 2.57 9.95
N GLU A 21 16.91 3.37 10.36
CA GLU A 21 17.05 4.31 11.48
C GLU A 21 16.97 3.63 12.85
N GLY A 22 16.74 2.31 12.91
CA GLY A 22 16.61 1.57 14.17
C GLY A 22 15.33 1.88 14.94
N ALA A 23 14.33 2.49 14.29
CA ALA A 23 13.04 2.81 14.92
C ALA A 23 12.16 1.56 15.17
N LEU A 24 12.46 0.47 14.46
CA LEU A 24 11.75 -0.81 14.55
C LEU A 24 12.48 -1.80 15.45
N VAL A 25 11.77 -2.39 16.41
CA VAL A 25 12.26 -3.39 17.38
C VAL A 25 11.71 -4.77 17.05
N THR A 26 12.59 -5.67 16.62
CA THR A 26 12.27 -7.07 16.24
C THR A 26 11.05 -7.14 15.29
N PRO A 27 11.08 -6.46 14.13
CA PRO A 27 9.89 -6.30 13.31
C PRO A 27 9.45 -7.62 12.65
N LEU A 28 8.14 -7.88 12.69
CA LEU A 28 7.45 -8.80 11.78
C LEU A 28 6.73 -8.00 10.71
N PHE A 29 6.98 -8.32 9.44
CA PHE A 29 6.32 -7.64 8.33
C PHE A 29 5.09 -8.42 7.88
N VAL A 30 3.97 -7.73 7.73
CA VAL A 30 2.79 -8.26 7.06
C VAL A 30 2.79 -7.70 5.65
N CYS A 31 2.86 -8.56 4.64
CA CYS A 31 2.91 -8.17 3.24
C CYS A 31 1.56 -8.42 2.58
N GLY A 32 0.91 -7.34 2.16
CA GLY A 32 -0.31 -7.37 1.34
C GLY A 32 -0.04 -7.74 -0.12
N ARG A 33 -1.02 -7.47 -0.97
CA ARG A 33 -1.01 -7.84 -2.39
C ARG A 33 0.21 -7.27 -3.11
N GLY A 34 0.97 -8.15 -3.77
CA GLY A 34 2.12 -7.78 -4.60
C GLY A 34 3.35 -7.29 -3.81
N MET A 35 3.25 -7.15 -2.49
CA MET A 35 4.36 -6.80 -1.62
C MET A 35 5.06 -8.07 -1.14
N SER A 36 6.37 -7.95 -0.92
CA SER A 36 7.19 -9.00 -0.32
C SER A 36 8.28 -8.37 0.51
N TRP A 37 8.81 -9.10 1.48
CA TRP A 37 9.90 -8.62 2.33
C TRP A 37 11.04 -9.62 2.38
N ASP A 38 12.27 -9.11 2.37
CA ASP A 38 13.46 -9.93 2.56
C ASP A 38 13.76 -10.04 4.07
N GLY A 39 13.28 -11.14 4.68
CA GLY A 39 13.33 -11.40 6.12
C GLY A 39 12.02 -12.00 6.66
N PRO A 40 11.84 -12.07 8.00
CA PRO A 40 10.63 -12.60 8.63
C PRO A 40 9.37 -11.82 8.21
N HIS A 41 8.45 -12.48 7.51
CA HIS A 41 7.20 -11.87 7.08
C HIS A 41 6.08 -12.90 6.93
N VAL A 42 4.84 -12.40 6.87
CA VAL A 42 3.64 -13.16 6.50
C VAL A 42 2.97 -12.53 5.30
N GLN A 43 2.40 -13.36 4.42
CA GLN A 43 1.66 -12.89 3.26
C GLN A 43 0.14 -12.96 3.46
N VAL A 44 -0.53 -11.84 3.22
CA VAL A 44 -1.98 -11.69 3.29
C VAL A 44 -2.55 -11.24 1.94
N THR A 45 -3.79 -11.63 1.67
CA THR A 45 -4.41 -11.50 0.35
C THR A 45 -4.88 -10.08 0.04
N ASP A 46 -5.22 -9.29 1.06
CA ASP A 46 -5.90 -8.01 0.92
C ASP A 46 -5.71 -7.10 2.14
N ASP A 47 -5.81 -5.79 1.92
CA ASP A 47 -5.50 -4.68 2.84
C ASP A 47 -6.69 -3.79 3.18
N GLY A 48 -7.78 -3.87 2.39
CA GLY A 48 -9.06 -3.21 2.64
C GLY A 48 -10.10 -4.12 3.30
N ILE A 49 -9.75 -4.85 4.37
CA ILE A 49 -10.58 -5.97 4.83
C ILE A 49 -11.78 -5.51 5.67
N TRP A 50 -12.96 -5.47 5.03
CA TRP A 50 -14.26 -5.35 5.70
C TRP A 50 -14.89 -6.68 6.11
N SER A 51 -14.63 -7.78 5.39
CA SER A 51 -15.38 -9.01 5.64
C SER A 51 -14.87 -9.78 6.87
N PRO A 52 -15.77 -10.29 7.74
CA PRO A 52 -15.36 -11.12 8.87
C PRO A 52 -14.48 -12.32 8.50
N PRO A 53 -14.76 -13.10 7.42
CA PRO A 53 -13.92 -14.24 7.06
C PRO A 53 -12.49 -13.86 6.68
N ARG A 54 -12.31 -12.82 5.85
CA ARG A 54 -10.97 -12.35 5.46
C ARG A 54 -10.23 -11.75 6.64
N THR A 55 -10.93 -11.08 7.56
CA THR A 55 -10.32 -10.51 8.76
C THR A 55 -9.82 -11.64 9.67
N ALA A 56 -10.63 -12.69 9.86
CA ALA A 56 -10.20 -13.86 10.61
C ALA A 56 -8.98 -14.53 9.97
N GLU A 57 -8.95 -14.73 8.65
CA GLU A 57 -7.79 -15.29 7.94
C GLU A 57 -6.52 -14.47 8.17
N PHE A 58 -6.62 -13.13 8.06
CA PHE A 58 -5.51 -12.23 8.35
C PHE A 58 -4.99 -12.42 9.78
N LEU A 59 -5.90 -12.39 10.77
CA LEU A 59 -5.54 -12.48 12.17
C LEU A 59 -4.94 -13.84 12.52
N VAL A 60 -5.39 -14.93 11.88
CA VAL A 60 -4.79 -16.27 12.02
C VAL A 60 -3.33 -16.24 11.56
N LYS A 61 -3.05 -15.74 10.36
CA LYS A 61 -1.68 -15.66 9.82
C LYS A 61 -0.78 -14.81 10.71
N LEU A 62 -1.29 -13.68 11.19
CA LEU A 62 -0.56 -12.84 12.14
C LEU A 62 -0.28 -13.61 13.45
N ALA A 63 -1.30 -14.18 14.09
CA ALA A 63 -1.16 -14.87 15.36
C ALA A 63 -0.21 -16.08 15.30
N GLN A 64 -0.17 -16.79 14.17
CA GLN A 64 0.75 -17.90 13.94
C GLN A 64 2.21 -17.48 13.84
N ALA A 65 2.48 -16.28 13.30
CA ALA A 65 3.84 -15.78 13.11
C ALA A 65 4.38 -14.99 14.32
N LEU A 66 3.50 -14.55 15.22
CA LEU A 66 3.91 -13.87 16.44
C LEU A 66 4.62 -14.86 17.41
N PRO A 67 5.65 -14.40 18.15
CA PRO A 67 6.24 -15.17 19.23
C PRO A 67 5.26 -15.35 20.40
N ASP A 68 5.38 -16.46 21.14
CA ASP A 68 4.54 -16.78 22.32
C ASP A 68 5.12 -16.22 23.61
N ASP A 69 5.63 -15.00 23.57
CA ASP A 69 6.34 -14.36 24.69
C ASP A 69 5.47 -13.32 25.41
N GLY A 70 4.26 -13.06 24.91
CA GLY A 70 3.33 -12.10 25.49
C GLY A 70 3.80 -10.64 25.38
N GLN A 71 4.79 -10.34 24.55
CA GLN A 71 5.26 -8.97 24.38
C GLN A 71 4.17 -8.08 23.79
N PRO A 72 3.98 -6.84 24.31
CA PRO A 72 3.11 -5.87 23.70
C PRO A 72 3.49 -5.57 22.25
N LEU A 73 2.47 -5.42 21.41
CA LEU A 73 2.60 -5.16 19.98
C LEU A 73 2.46 -3.66 19.69
N ARG A 74 3.44 -3.12 18.97
CA ARG A 74 3.34 -1.82 18.31
C ARG A 74 3.04 -2.06 16.83
N MET A 75 1.88 -1.62 16.38
CA MET A 75 1.44 -1.81 15.00
C MET A 75 1.80 -0.57 14.19
N PHE A 76 2.46 -0.75 13.06
CA PHE A 76 2.71 0.27 12.05
C PHE A 76 1.89 -0.08 10.84
N LEU A 77 0.95 0.78 10.45
CA LEU A 77 -0.06 0.44 9.45
C LEU A 77 -0.50 1.68 8.68
N PRO A 78 -1.01 1.54 7.45
CA PRO A 78 -1.51 2.68 6.69
C PRO A 78 -2.69 3.35 7.39
N HIS A 79 -3.71 2.60 7.82
CA HIS A 79 -4.93 3.14 8.43
C HIS A 79 -5.72 2.11 9.27
N THR A 80 -6.62 2.59 10.13
CA THR A 80 -7.56 1.75 10.91
C THR A 80 -9.00 1.78 10.43
N GLY A 81 -9.26 2.29 9.22
CA GLY A 81 -10.64 2.53 8.72
C GLY A 81 -11.48 1.27 8.44
N TYR A 82 -10.93 0.07 8.61
CA TYR A 82 -11.59 -1.21 8.29
C TYR A 82 -11.83 -2.06 9.57
N LEU A 83 -12.56 -3.18 9.41
CA LEU A 83 -12.84 -4.12 10.51
C LEU A 83 -11.56 -4.58 11.23
N LEU A 84 -10.49 -4.88 10.49
CA LEU A 84 -9.18 -5.18 11.06
C LEU A 84 -8.71 -4.08 12.03
N GLY A 85 -8.81 -2.82 11.63
CA GLY A 85 -8.41 -1.68 12.45
C GLY A 85 -9.22 -1.57 13.75
N LYS A 86 -10.54 -1.83 13.68
CA LYS A 86 -11.39 -1.88 14.88
C LYS A 86 -10.95 -2.98 15.84
N LEU A 87 -10.65 -4.18 15.34
CA LEU A 87 -10.18 -5.29 16.16
C LEU A 87 -8.79 -5.02 16.76
N LEU A 88 -7.87 -4.37 16.03
CA LEU A 88 -6.58 -3.97 16.60
C LEU A 88 -6.73 -2.94 17.74
N LYS A 89 -7.72 -2.04 17.64
CA LYS A 89 -8.07 -1.11 18.74
C LYS A 89 -8.62 -1.85 19.96
N LEU A 90 -9.29 -2.98 19.79
CA LEU A 90 -9.84 -3.80 20.88
C LEU A 90 -8.85 -4.80 21.48
N ALA A 91 -7.91 -5.32 20.68
CA ALA A 91 -6.93 -6.34 21.07
C ALA A 91 -6.02 -5.88 22.22
N THR A 92 -6.02 -6.54 23.38
CA THR A 92 -5.21 -6.11 24.53
C THR A 92 -3.71 -6.29 24.32
N ALA A 93 -3.28 -7.19 23.43
CA ALA A 93 -1.88 -7.33 23.06
C ALA A 93 -1.35 -6.12 22.28
N VAL A 94 -2.22 -5.35 21.61
CA VAL A 94 -1.82 -4.14 20.87
C VAL A 94 -1.74 -2.96 21.82
N SER A 95 -0.53 -2.50 22.12
CA SER A 95 -0.30 -1.34 22.99
C SER A 95 -0.26 -0.03 22.22
N THR A 96 0.12 -0.07 20.94
CA THR A 96 0.37 1.15 20.16
C THR A 96 0.01 0.98 18.69
N LEU A 97 -0.56 2.03 18.09
CA LEU A 97 -0.89 2.17 16.68
C LEU A 97 -0.15 3.38 16.11
N CYS A 98 0.71 3.13 15.12
CA CYS A 98 1.45 4.13 14.37
C CYS A 98 0.96 4.14 12.92
N TYR A 99 0.65 5.32 12.37
CA TYR A 99 0.21 5.43 10.98
C TYR A 99 1.39 5.62 10.02
N LEU A 100 1.35 4.96 8.87
CA LEU A 100 2.29 5.13 7.77
C LEU A 100 1.57 5.87 6.64
N GLU A 101 2.24 6.85 6.03
CA GLU A 101 1.67 7.57 4.90
C GLU A 101 1.31 6.59 3.76
N GLU A 102 0.10 6.78 3.24
CA GLU A 102 -0.49 6.03 2.16
C GLU A 102 -1.13 7.00 1.15
N GLY A 103 -0.36 7.35 0.14
CA GLY A 103 -0.82 8.05 -1.05
C GLY A 103 -1.73 9.25 -0.78
N ASN A 104 -2.85 9.30 -1.50
CA ASN A 104 -3.83 10.38 -1.37
C ASN A 104 -4.65 10.28 -0.08
N THR A 105 -4.83 9.07 0.45
CA THR A 105 -5.60 8.79 1.67
C THR A 105 -5.07 9.61 2.85
N SER A 106 -3.76 9.57 3.11
CA SER A 106 -3.16 10.26 4.26
C SER A 106 -3.23 11.78 4.19
N CYS A 107 -3.47 12.36 3.01
CA CYS A 107 -3.59 13.81 2.83
C CYS A 107 -5.05 14.29 2.85
N ASN A 108 -6.02 13.38 2.92
CA ASN A 108 -7.43 13.73 2.89
C ASN A 108 -7.99 13.92 4.31
N PRO A 109 -8.22 15.16 4.78
CA PRO A 109 -8.74 15.39 6.12
C PRO A 109 -10.16 14.85 6.33
N ALA A 110 -10.94 14.65 5.27
CA ALA A 110 -12.29 14.11 5.38
C ALA A 110 -12.30 12.64 5.85
N LEU A 111 -11.21 11.89 5.62
CA LEU A 111 -11.07 10.50 6.06
C LEU A 111 -10.77 10.36 7.56
N ALA A 112 -10.40 11.45 8.24
CA ALA A 112 -10.23 11.49 9.69
C ALA A 112 -11.56 11.64 10.44
N LEU A 113 -12.69 11.80 9.73
CA LEU A 113 -14.03 11.87 10.32
C LEU A 113 -14.64 10.46 10.42
N PRO A 114 -15.52 10.21 11.42
CA PRO A 114 -16.28 8.96 11.48
C PRO A 114 -17.10 8.79 10.20
N ALA A 115 -16.88 7.69 9.48
CA ALA A 115 -17.76 7.29 8.38
C ALA A 115 -19.03 6.62 8.94
N GLN A 116 -20.14 6.70 8.19
CA GLN A 116 -21.28 5.80 8.42
C GLN A 116 -20.85 4.39 8.04
N ASP A 117 -20.65 3.55 9.04
CA ASP A 117 -20.15 2.20 8.84
C ASP A 117 -21.25 1.23 8.42
N GLN A 118 -20.85 0.27 7.57
CA GLN A 118 -21.60 -0.96 7.46
C GLN A 118 -21.53 -1.69 8.82
N VAL A 119 -22.70 -1.92 9.43
CA VAL A 119 -22.81 -2.67 10.69
C VAL A 119 -22.20 -4.06 10.50
N VAL A 120 -21.30 -4.44 11.39
CA VAL A 120 -20.66 -5.75 11.41
C VAL A 120 -21.57 -6.72 12.16
N ASP A 121 -21.81 -7.91 11.62
CA ASP A 121 -22.42 -9.00 12.38
C ASP A 121 -21.41 -9.51 13.43
N ALA A 122 -21.49 -8.93 14.62
CA ALA A 122 -20.55 -9.20 15.70
C ALA A 122 -20.68 -10.63 16.25
N ALA A 123 -21.88 -11.22 16.18
CA ALA A 123 -22.11 -12.60 16.61
C ALA A 123 -21.44 -13.59 15.65
N GLN A 124 -21.61 -13.37 14.33
CA GLN A 124 -20.91 -14.15 13.32
C GLN A 124 -19.38 -14.00 13.44
N LEU A 125 -18.89 -12.77 13.63
CA LEU A 125 -17.46 -12.52 13.83
C LEU A 125 -16.91 -13.23 15.06
N LEU A 126 -17.64 -13.20 16.18
CA LEU A 126 -17.26 -13.92 17.40
C LEU A 126 -17.17 -15.42 17.15
N GLN A 127 -18.17 -16.02 16.50
CA GLN A 127 -18.17 -17.44 16.18
C GLN A 127 -16.95 -17.82 15.32
N LEU A 128 -16.62 -17.02 14.30
CA LEU A 128 -15.44 -17.23 13.45
C LEU A 128 -14.13 -17.17 14.26
N LEU A 129 -14.01 -16.21 15.17
CA LEU A 129 -12.79 -16.05 15.98
C LEU A 129 -12.67 -17.09 17.10
N GLN A 130 -13.79 -17.56 17.68
CA GLN A 130 -13.80 -18.65 18.66
C GLN A 130 -13.35 -19.98 18.06
N ALA A 131 -13.63 -20.21 16.77
CA ALA A 131 -13.06 -21.34 16.02
C ALA A 131 -11.53 -21.23 15.84
N GLN A 132 -10.93 -20.10 16.20
CA GLN A 132 -9.50 -19.80 16.11
C GLN A 132 -8.93 -19.40 17.49
N PRO A 133 -8.90 -20.31 18.49
CA PRO A 133 -8.55 -19.96 19.87
C PRO A 133 -7.14 -19.37 20.03
N LEU A 134 -6.21 -19.74 19.13
CA LEU A 134 -4.88 -19.14 19.07
C LEU A 134 -4.96 -17.62 18.84
N VAL A 135 -5.82 -17.16 17.94
CA VAL A 135 -5.98 -15.73 17.63
C VAL A 135 -6.47 -14.97 18.85
N MET A 136 -7.55 -15.46 19.47
CA MET A 136 -8.12 -14.82 20.65
C MET A 136 -7.10 -14.71 21.78
N ARG A 137 -6.33 -15.79 22.02
CA ARG A 137 -5.27 -15.81 23.04
C ARG A 137 -4.11 -14.88 22.71
N ARG A 138 -3.58 -14.92 21.49
CA ARG A 138 -2.37 -14.16 21.09
C ARG A 138 -2.62 -12.66 21.00
N LEU A 139 -3.81 -12.26 20.55
CA LEU A 139 -4.16 -10.84 20.44
C LEU A 139 -4.89 -10.31 21.67
N GLY A 140 -5.32 -11.20 22.57
CA GLY A 140 -6.11 -10.84 23.74
C GLY A 140 -7.46 -10.23 23.36
N LEU A 141 -8.12 -10.82 22.35
CA LEU A 141 -9.47 -10.45 21.93
C LEU A 141 -10.47 -11.26 22.76
N THR A 142 -11.21 -10.59 23.65
CA THR A 142 -12.24 -11.24 24.45
C THR A 142 -13.58 -11.28 23.71
N PRO A 143 -14.49 -12.22 24.06
CA PRO A 143 -15.84 -12.24 23.50
C PRO A 143 -16.57 -10.89 23.64
N GLU A 144 -16.47 -10.25 24.79
CA GLU A 144 -17.13 -8.98 25.09
C GLU A 144 -16.60 -7.86 24.19
N ALA A 145 -15.27 -7.80 24.00
CA ALA A 145 -14.65 -6.82 23.13
C ALA A 145 -15.09 -7.01 21.66
N ILE A 146 -15.18 -8.25 21.18
CA ILE A 146 -15.64 -8.55 19.81
C ILE A 146 -17.10 -8.14 19.62
N LEU A 147 -17.96 -8.40 20.60
CA LEU A 147 -19.38 -8.02 20.55
C LEU A 147 -19.56 -6.49 20.52
N ALA A 148 -18.64 -5.74 21.14
CA ALA A 148 -18.61 -4.28 21.12
C ALA A 148 -17.97 -3.67 19.85
N VAL A 149 -17.63 -4.46 18.82
CA VAL A 149 -16.89 -3.95 17.63
C VAL A 149 -17.59 -2.80 16.90
N ASN A 150 -18.92 -2.77 16.93
CA ASN A 150 -19.71 -1.70 16.30
C ASN A 150 -19.67 -0.37 17.08
N GLU A 151 -19.24 -0.39 18.34
CA GLU A 151 -19.05 0.82 19.16
C GLU A 151 -17.71 1.51 18.83
N VAL A 152 -16.80 0.80 18.17
CA VAL A 152 -15.51 1.35 17.74
C VAL A 152 -15.70 2.11 16.43
N PRO A 153 -15.38 3.42 16.37
CA PRO A 153 -15.54 4.19 15.15
C PRO A 153 -14.52 3.76 14.08
N ALA A 154 -14.97 3.58 12.84
CA ALA A 154 -14.08 3.41 11.70
C ALA A 154 -13.50 4.77 11.28
N LEU A 155 -12.40 5.10 11.93
CA LEU A 155 -11.56 6.23 11.56
C LEU A 155 -10.36 5.69 10.80
N TRP A 156 -10.08 6.26 9.62
CA TRP A 156 -8.85 5.94 8.90
C TRP A 156 -7.64 6.27 9.76
N PHE A 157 -7.65 7.46 10.38
CA PHE A 157 -6.62 7.93 11.28
C PHE A 157 -7.25 8.44 12.57
N ASP A 158 -6.99 7.75 13.68
CA ASP A 158 -7.62 8.00 14.98
C ASP A 158 -6.59 8.51 15.99
N ALA A 159 -6.40 9.82 16.03
CA ALA A 159 -5.52 10.46 17.03
C ALA A 159 -6.09 10.41 18.45
N ALA A 160 -7.41 10.22 18.60
CA ALA A 160 -8.09 10.19 19.89
C ALA A 160 -8.04 8.80 20.56
N SER A 161 -7.71 7.75 19.80
CA SER A 161 -7.50 6.42 20.34
C SER A 161 -6.45 6.45 21.46
N PRO A 162 -6.70 5.78 22.61
CA PRO A 162 -5.69 5.67 23.67
C PRO A 162 -4.44 4.89 23.21
N LYS A 163 -4.53 4.14 22.10
CA LYS A 163 -3.42 3.42 21.50
C LYS A 163 -2.63 4.25 20.48
N TYR A 164 -3.03 5.48 20.19
CA TYR A 164 -2.36 6.29 19.18
C TYR A 164 -0.91 6.61 19.60
N GLY A 165 0.05 6.18 18.77
CA GLY A 165 1.49 6.32 18.99
C GLY A 165 2.16 7.43 18.20
N GLY A 166 1.58 7.84 17.07
CA GLY A 166 2.18 8.80 16.14
C GLY A 166 1.93 8.43 14.68
N ALA A 167 2.51 9.19 13.76
CA ALA A 167 2.46 8.89 12.33
C ALA A 167 3.80 9.19 11.65
N TYR A 168 4.06 8.54 10.52
CA TYR A 168 5.28 8.68 9.73
C TYR A 168 4.95 9.03 8.29
N ARG A 169 5.55 10.10 7.79
CA ARG A 169 5.27 10.65 6.47
C ARG A 169 6.53 11.00 5.71
N VAL A 170 6.36 11.23 4.41
CA VAL A 170 7.34 11.85 3.52
C VAL A 170 6.82 13.17 2.95
N SER A 171 5.51 13.25 2.72
CA SER A 171 4.84 14.43 2.19
C SER A 171 4.49 15.37 3.33
N PRO A 172 4.80 16.68 3.24
CA PRO A 172 4.37 17.68 4.22
C PRO A 172 2.84 17.77 4.39
N GLU A 173 2.08 17.38 3.38
CA GLU A 173 0.62 17.42 3.35
C GLU A 173 -0.02 16.20 4.03
N ALA A 174 0.73 15.13 4.24
CA ALA A 174 0.21 13.93 4.89
C ALA A 174 -0.02 14.15 6.40
N PHE A 175 -1.14 13.61 6.87
CA PHE A 175 -1.62 13.68 8.25
C PHE A 175 -1.81 15.11 8.78
N PRO A 176 -2.57 15.96 8.06
CA PRO A 176 -2.67 17.38 8.40
C PRO A 176 -3.29 17.65 9.78
N THR A 177 -4.05 16.69 10.31
CA THR A 177 -4.79 16.82 11.59
C THR A 177 -4.19 16.00 12.73
N LEU A 178 -3.17 15.17 12.48
CA LEU A 178 -2.62 14.29 13.52
C LEU A 178 -1.50 14.98 14.29
N PRO A 179 -1.39 14.80 15.62
CA PRO A 179 -0.23 15.19 16.39
C PRO A 179 0.88 14.13 16.31
N ARG A 180 2.10 14.42 16.76
CA ARG A 180 3.22 13.43 16.82
C ARG A 180 3.54 12.78 15.46
N VAL A 181 3.65 13.62 14.43
CA VAL A 181 3.96 13.20 13.06
C VAL A 181 5.45 13.41 12.78
N SER A 182 6.13 12.34 12.38
CA SER A 182 7.54 12.36 12.02
C SER A 182 7.71 12.34 10.51
N THR A 183 8.51 13.24 9.97
CA THR A 183 8.87 13.25 8.54
C THR A 183 10.15 12.45 8.34
N LEU A 184 10.10 11.44 7.46
CA LEU A 184 11.24 10.64 7.06
C LEU A 184 11.83 11.15 5.76
N ALA A 185 13.15 11.20 5.67
CA ALA A 185 13.85 11.42 4.42
C ALA A 185 14.06 10.08 3.72
N LEU A 186 13.38 9.86 2.60
CA LEU A 186 13.61 8.66 1.79
C LEU A 186 14.73 8.90 0.80
N SER A 187 15.60 7.92 0.65
CA SER A 187 16.60 7.87 -0.42
C SER A 187 16.77 6.43 -0.89
N PRO A 188 16.93 6.21 -2.21
CA PRO A 188 17.23 4.88 -2.70
C PRO A 188 18.57 4.41 -2.12
N PRO A 189 18.71 3.14 -1.70
CA PRO A 189 19.97 2.62 -1.20
C PRO A 189 21.05 2.51 -2.28
N HIS A 190 20.64 2.41 -3.55
CA HIS A 190 21.51 2.22 -4.70
C HIS A 190 21.04 3.09 -5.87
N ALA A 191 22.00 3.69 -6.56
CA ALA A 191 21.77 4.32 -7.85
C ALA A 191 21.57 3.23 -8.94
N LEU A 192 20.96 3.63 -10.06
CA LEU A 192 20.82 2.76 -11.22
C LEU A 192 22.19 2.51 -11.87
N ARG A 193 22.44 1.28 -12.36
CA ARG A 193 23.77 0.81 -12.78
C ARG A 193 24.30 1.43 -14.07
N GLU A 194 23.42 1.97 -14.91
CA GLU A 194 23.81 2.59 -16.20
C GLU A 194 23.47 4.10 -16.22
N PRO A 195 24.19 4.92 -15.45
CA PRO A 195 23.96 6.37 -15.45
C PRO A 195 24.10 6.93 -16.87
N GLY A 196 23.07 7.65 -17.35
CA GLY A 196 23.02 8.24 -18.70
C GLY A 196 22.15 7.48 -19.71
N ARG A 197 21.60 6.31 -19.37
CA ARG A 197 20.56 5.67 -20.18
C ARG A 197 19.20 6.33 -19.89
N ASN A 198 18.49 6.73 -20.94
CA ASN A 198 17.19 7.38 -20.81
C ASN A 198 16.10 6.34 -20.47
N TRP A 199 15.75 6.20 -19.20
CA TRP A 199 14.62 5.37 -18.79
C TRP A 199 13.39 6.23 -18.55
N LEU A 200 12.26 5.84 -19.13
CA LEU A 200 10.96 6.47 -18.87
C LEU A 200 10.12 5.51 -18.05
N CYS A 201 9.67 5.95 -16.87
CA CYS A 201 8.80 5.15 -16.02
C CYS A 201 7.34 5.49 -16.30
N LEU A 202 6.57 4.52 -16.76
CA LEU A 202 5.14 4.62 -16.95
C LEU A 202 4.39 3.98 -15.79
N LEU A 203 3.51 4.77 -15.19
CA LEU A 203 2.69 4.41 -14.03
C LEU A 203 1.21 4.56 -14.41
N PRO A 204 0.61 3.55 -15.08
CA PRO A 204 -0.79 3.63 -15.47
C PRO A 204 -1.69 3.26 -14.29
N ASN A 205 -2.54 4.18 -13.86
CA ASN A 205 -3.55 3.92 -12.83
C ASN A 205 -4.88 3.50 -13.47
N ILE A 206 -4.98 2.22 -13.81
CA ILE A 206 -6.11 1.66 -14.56
C ILE A 206 -7.30 1.40 -13.62
N ILE A 207 -7.03 1.06 -12.36
CA ILE A 207 -8.08 0.75 -11.38
C ILE A 207 -9.02 1.93 -11.17
N ASN A 208 -8.50 3.16 -11.15
CA ASN A 208 -9.33 4.36 -11.03
C ASN A 208 -10.25 4.56 -12.23
N MET A 209 -9.79 4.23 -13.44
CA MET A 209 -10.62 4.25 -14.65
C MET A 209 -11.72 3.17 -14.58
N VAL A 210 -11.37 1.95 -14.16
CA VAL A 210 -12.33 0.85 -14.00
C VAL A 210 -13.36 1.16 -12.92
N ALA A 211 -12.95 1.77 -11.81
CA ALA A 211 -13.85 2.17 -10.73
C ALA A 211 -14.87 3.24 -11.17
N ARG A 212 -14.48 4.16 -12.07
CA ARG A 212 -15.37 5.22 -12.59
C ARG A 212 -16.43 4.71 -13.56
N HIS A 213 -16.07 3.79 -14.46
CA HIS A 213 -16.98 3.36 -15.54
C HIS A 213 -17.58 1.97 -15.33
N GLY A 214 -17.00 1.15 -14.45
CA GLY A 214 -17.34 -0.25 -14.26
C GLY A 214 -16.54 -1.19 -15.18
N PRO A 215 -16.18 -2.39 -14.71
CA PRO A 215 -15.25 -3.31 -15.39
C PRO A 215 -15.78 -3.87 -16.72
N GLN A 216 -17.09 -3.86 -16.92
CA GLN A 216 -17.74 -4.37 -18.14
C GLN A 216 -18.27 -3.25 -19.05
N SER A 217 -18.02 -1.98 -18.72
CA SER A 217 -18.49 -0.89 -19.57
C SER A 217 -17.75 -0.85 -20.90
N GLU A 218 -18.49 -0.58 -21.97
CA GLU A 218 -17.93 -0.35 -23.30
C GLU A 218 -16.90 0.77 -23.29
N GLN A 219 -17.13 1.80 -22.46
CA GLN A 219 -16.19 2.91 -22.28
C GLN A 219 -14.86 2.44 -21.67
N ALA A 220 -14.87 1.60 -20.62
CA ALA A 220 -13.64 1.06 -20.06
C ALA A 220 -12.86 0.23 -21.10
N GLN A 221 -13.54 -0.54 -21.94
CA GLN A 221 -12.90 -1.31 -23.00
C GLN A 221 -12.27 -0.40 -24.08
N LYS A 222 -12.98 0.64 -24.53
CA LYS A 222 -12.45 1.65 -25.46
C LYS A 222 -11.23 2.35 -24.87
N ASN A 223 -11.28 2.71 -23.60
CA ASN A 223 -10.19 3.37 -22.90
C ASN A 223 -8.96 2.47 -22.79
N LEU A 224 -9.13 1.19 -22.44
CA LEU A 224 -8.05 0.19 -22.41
C LEU A 224 -7.42 0.00 -23.80
N TYR A 225 -8.23 -0.06 -24.86
CA TYR A 225 -7.74 -0.15 -26.23
C TYR A 225 -6.95 1.11 -26.63
N GLY A 226 -7.47 2.30 -26.31
CA GLY A 226 -6.77 3.57 -26.54
C GLY A 226 -5.42 3.62 -25.81
N LEU A 227 -5.38 3.16 -24.56
CA LEU A 227 -4.15 3.05 -23.78
C LEU A 227 -3.13 2.10 -24.44
N MET A 228 -3.57 0.95 -24.97
CA MET A 228 -2.69 0.06 -25.73
C MET A 228 -2.12 0.72 -27.00
N MET A 229 -2.92 1.50 -27.72
CA MET A 229 -2.43 2.24 -28.90
C MET A 229 -1.42 3.31 -28.50
N ALA A 230 -1.70 4.06 -27.43
CA ALA A 230 -0.76 5.03 -26.88
C ALA A 230 0.56 4.36 -26.47
N MET A 231 0.50 3.20 -25.81
CA MET A 231 1.67 2.40 -25.44
C MET A 231 2.54 2.03 -26.63
N ARG A 232 1.91 1.52 -27.69
CA ARG A 232 2.61 1.14 -28.92
C ARG A 232 3.32 2.35 -29.55
N THR A 233 2.65 3.50 -29.59
CA THR A 233 3.25 4.73 -30.12
C THR A 233 4.39 5.22 -29.22
N MET A 234 4.21 5.24 -27.90
CA MET A 234 5.26 5.61 -26.95
C MET A 234 6.48 4.71 -27.08
N GLN A 235 6.28 3.39 -27.19
CA GLN A 235 7.37 2.43 -27.38
C GLN A 235 8.19 2.73 -28.63
N ALA A 236 7.54 3.02 -29.76
CA ALA A 236 8.23 3.36 -31.00
C ALA A 236 9.04 4.66 -30.86
N LEU A 237 8.46 5.69 -30.23
CA LEU A 237 9.13 6.97 -29.98
C LEU A 237 10.33 6.82 -29.02
N VAL A 238 10.13 6.14 -27.90
CA VAL A 238 11.17 5.86 -26.90
C VAL A 238 12.34 5.09 -27.54
N ALA A 239 12.06 4.07 -28.35
CA ALA A 239 13.09 3.32 -29.06
C ALA A 239 13.91 4.19 -30.02
N SER A 240 13.26 5.12 -30.75
CA SER A 240 13.94 6.06 -31.65
C SER A 240 14.92 7.01 -30.94
N GLN A 241 14.67 7.29 -29.66
CA GLN A 241 15.51 8.15 -28.82
C GLN A 241 16.57 7.35 -28.03
N ARG A 242 16.76 6.05 -28.34
CA ARG A 242 17.61 5.12 -27.58
C ARG A 242 17.27 5.07 -26.09
N ALA A 243 15.99 5.29 -25.78
CA ALA A 243 15.45 5.23 -24.44
C ALA A 243 14.75 3.87 -24.21
N GLN A 244 14.36 3.58 -22.96
CA GLN A 244 13.60 2.38 -22.61
C GLN A 244 12.39 2.73 -21.76
N LEU A 245 11.25 2.11 -22.09
CA LEU A 245 10.01 2.26 -21.35
C LEU A 245 9.94 1.20 -20.25
N VAL A 246 9.83 1.63 -19.00
CA VAL A 246 9.65 0.78 -17.82
C VAL A 246 8.22 0.95 -17.34
N VAL A 247 7.49 -0.15 -17.17
CA VAL A 247 6.06 -0.12 -16.81
C VAL A 247 5.84 -0.72 -15.42
N LYS A 248 5.15 0.01 -14.55
CA LYS A 248 4.69 -0.50 -13.25
C LYS A 248 3.18 -0.31 -13.10
N PHE A 249 2.43 -1.40 -13.06
CA PHE A 249 1.02 -1.36 -12.67
C PHE A 249 0.88 -1.13 -11.16
N HIS A 250 -0.26 -0.54 -10.77
CA HIS A 250 -0.69 -0.58 -9.38
C HIS A 250 -0.87 -2.06 -8.93
N PRO A 251 -0.60 -2.45 -7.67
CA PRO A 251 -0.76 -3.84 -7.23
C PRO A 251 -2.16 -4.42 -7.44
N VAL A 252 -3.20 -3.58 -7.33
CA VAL A 252 -4.59 -3.97 -7.64
C VAL A 252 -4.79 -4.21 -9.13
N ASP A 253 -4.19 -3.39 -9.98
CA ASP A 253 -4.24 -3.57 -11.43
C ASP A 253 -3.51 -4.85 -11.83
N ASP A 254 -2.32 -5.07 -11.30
CA ASP A 254 -1.55 -6.27 -11.64
C ASP A 254 -2.29 -7.56 -11.21
N ALA A 255 -3.01 -7.56 -10.08
CA ALA A 255 -3.76 -8.75 -9.66
C ALA A 255 -5.04 -9.02 -10.46
N ASN A 256 -5.71 -7.97 -10.96
CA ASN A 256 -7.05 -8.10 -11.55
C ASN A 256 -7.08 -8.01 -13.08
N LEU A 257 -6.05 -7.42 -13.71
CA LEU A 257 -5.99 -7.32 -15.15
C LEU A 257 -5.73 -8.67 -15.80
N ASN A 258 -6.37 -8.88 -16.96
CA ASN A 258 -6.21 -10.08 -17.77
C ASN A 258 -4.72 -10.35 -18.07
N PRO A 259 -4.21 -11.58 -17.84
CA PRO A 259 -2.81 -11.91 -18.09
C PRO A 259 -2.32 -11.63 -19.51
N ALA A 260 -3.15 -11.88 -20.53
CA ALA A 260 -2.81 -11.61 -21.93
C ALA A 260 -2.69 -10.10 -22.20
N PHE A 261 -3.57 -9.29 -21.60
CA PHE A 261 -3.45 -7.82 -21.66
C PHE A 261 -2.14 -7.36 -21.02
N LYS A 262 -1.82 -7.85 -19.81
CA LYS A 262 -0.56 -7.51 -19.13
C LYS A 262 0.66 -7.91 -19.94
N GLN A 263 0.65 -9.11 -20.53
CA GLN A 263 1.73 -9.59 -21.40
C GLN A 263 1.90 -8.71 -22.64
N GLN A 264 0.80 -8.31 -23.29
CA GLN A 264 0.87 -7.37 -24.41
C GLN A 264 1.44 -6.01 -23.98
N PHE A 265 1.02 -5.50 -22.82
CA PHE A 265 1.49 -4.25 -22.26
C PHE A 265 2.99 -4.28 -21.95
N TYR A 266 3.46 -5.36 -21.31
CA TYR A 266 4.88 -5.61 -21.09
C TYR A 266 5.65 -5.91 -22.38
N GLY A 267 4.99 -6.33 -23.46
CA GLY A 267 5.61 -6.43 -24.78
C GLY A 267 6.01 -5.07 -25.38
N TYR A 268 5.42 -3.97 -24.91
CA TYR A 268 5.76 -2.60 -25.32
C TYR A 268 6.81 -1.93 -24.41
N GLY A 269 7.33 -2.63 -23.40
CA GLY A 269 8.31 -2.07 -22.47
C GLY A 269 9.05 -3.16 -21.71
N VAL A 270 9.54 -2.84 -20.52
CA VAL A 270 10.00 -3.82 -19.54
C VAL A 270 9.17 -3.65 -18.27
N SER A 271 8.78 -4.74 -17.62
CA SER A 271 8.12 -4.64 -16.32
C SER A 271 9.07 -4.04 -15.30
N TYR A 272 8.56 -3.27 -14.34
CA TYR A 272 9.36 -2.68 -13.28
C TYR A 272 10.09 -3.74 -12.44
N ALA A 273 9.48 -4.90 -12.20
CA ALA A 273 10.13 -6.00 -11.50
C ALA A 273 11.35 -6.54 -12.27
N SER A 274 11.21 -6.76 -13.59
CA SER A 274 12.33 -7.20 -14.43
C SER A 274 13.42 -6.13 -14.54
N PHE A 275 13.03 -4.87 -14.67
CA PHE A 275 13.96 -3.74 -14.64
C PHE A 275 14.72 -3.67 -13.32
N ALA A 276 14.02 -3.79 -12.19
CA ALA A 276 14.62 -3.76 -10.87
C ALA A 276 15.65 -4.89 -10.69
N ALA A 277 15.32 -6.10 -11.13
CA ALA A 277 16.25 -7.23 -11.13
C ALA A 277 17.50 -6.98 -11.99
N GLN A 278 17.34 -6.42 -13.20
CA GLN A 278 18.46 -6.06 -14.08
C GLN A 278 19.38 -5.00 -13.45
N GLN A 279 18.78 -4.01 -12.79
CA GLN A 279 19.50 -2.94 -12.09
C GLN A 279 20.00 -3.36 -10.71
N ALA A 280 19.63 -4.56 -10.23
CA ALA A 280 19.82 -5.05 -8.86
C ALA A 280 19.41 -4.02 -7.80
N ILE A 281 18.25 -3.42 -7.99
CA ILE A 281 17.58 -2.57 -7.01
C ILE A 281 16.39 -3.33 -6.42
N ASP A 282 15.92 -2.86 -5.26
CA ASP A 282 14.72 -3.39 -4.64
C ASP A 282 13.46 -2.92 -5.38
N GLY A 283 12.81 -3.84 -6.09
CA GLY A 283 11.61 -3.59 -6.90
C GLY A 283 10.33 -3.33 -6.08
N GLN A 284 10.38 -3.44 -4.75
CA GLN A 284 9.26 -3.08 -3.88
C GLN A 284 9.26 -1.59 -3.51
N LEU A 285 10.41 -0.90 -3.66
CA LEU A 285 10.52 0.53 -3.39
C LEU A 285 9.65 1.37 -4.33
N GLU A 286 9.28 2.55 -3.84
CA GLU A 286 8.57 3.59 -4.57
C GLU A 286 9.41 4.02 -5.81
N PRO A 287 8.88 3.87 -7.05
CA PRO A 287 9.63 4.17 -8.27
C PRO A 287 10.16 5.60 -8.31
N ALA A 288 9.41 6.54 -7.72
CA ALA A 288 9.82 7.94 -7.64
C ALA A 288 11.10 8.16 -6.82
N LEU A 289 11.63 7.16 -6.11
CA LEU A 289 12.94 7.26 -5.46
C LEU A 289 14.10 7.12 -6.46
N PHE A 290 13.90 6.46 -7.60
CA PHE A 290 14.96 6.19 -8.57
C PHE A 290 15.04 7.24 -9.68
N ASP A 291 16.23 7.39 -10.27
CA ASP A 291 16.53 8.43 -11.26
C ASP A 291 16.08 8.04 -12.68
N PHE A 292 14.77 7.97 -12.89
CA PHE A 292 14.20 7.92 -14.23
C PHE A 292 14.29 9.29 -14.91
N ALA A 293 14.51 9.30 -16.23
CA ALA A 293 14.60 10.54 -16.99
C ALA A 293 13.26 11.28 -17.02
N ARG A 294 12.15 10.54 -17.15
CA ARG A 294 10.78 11.05 -17.05
C ARG A 294 9.87 10.01 -16.42
N PHE A 295 8.82 10.50 -15.77
CA PHE A 295 7.70 9.72 -15.27
C PHE A 295 6.45 10.10 -16.06
N ILE A 296 5.76 9.11 -16.61
CA ILE A 296 4.48 9.28 -17.26
C ILE A 296 3.43 8.65 -16.36
N VAL A 297 2.58 9.47 -15.75
CA VAL A 297 1.50 8.99 -14.89
C VAL A 297 0.19 9.12 -15.65
N ILE A 298 -0.52 8.01 -15.81
CA ILE A 298 -1.82 7.99 -16.48
C ILE A 298 -2.92 7.98 -15.43
N ASN A 299 -3.85 8.94 -15.56
CA ASN A 299 -4.93 9.25 -14.63
C ASN A 299 -4.43 9.72 -13.25
N GLU A 300 -5.36 10.25 -12.47
CA GLU A 300 -5.09 10.72 -11.11
C GLU A 300 -4.59 9.56 -10.23
N SER A 301 -3.42 9.73 -9.63
CA SER A 301 -2.77 8.72 -8.78
C SER A 301 -1.87 9.38 -7.74
N ALA A 302 -1.69 8.72 -6.60
CA ALA A 302 -0.68 9.10 -5.61
C ALA A 302 0.75 9.07 -6.18
N ALA A 303 0.99 8.30 -7.26
CA ALA A 303 2.27 8.28 -7.97
C ALA A 303 2.73 9.67 -8.42
N SER A 304 1.83 10.50 -8.97
CA SER A 304 2.17 11.88 -9.39
C SER A 304 2.71 12.70 -8.23
N ARG A 305 2.11 12.57 -7.03
CA ARG A 305 2.55 13.27 -5.83
C ARG A 305 3.95 12.84 -5.41
N TYR A 306 4.24 11.54 -5.42
CA TYR A 306 5.56 11.06 -5.05
C TYR A 306 6.63 11.46 -6.06
N VAL A 307 6.32 11.45 -7.36
CA VAL A 307 7.23 11.98 -8.39
C VAL A 307 7.51 13.46 -8.16
N GLU A 308 6.46 14.27 -7.96
CA GLU A 308 6.61 15.69 -7.68
C GLU A 308 7.46 15.94 -6.42
N LEU A 309 7.16 15.23 -5.33
CA LEU A 309 7.86 15.36 -4.06
C LEU A 309 9.35 15.00 -4.16
N PHE A 310 9.69 13.89 -4.83
CA PHE A 310 11.07 13.37 -4.83
C PHE A 310 11.92 13.84 -6.01
N LYS A 311 11.29 14.22 -7.13
CA LYS A 311 11.99 14.52 -8.39
C LYS A 311 11.60 15.86 -9.01
N GLY A 312 10.51 16.48 -8.55
CA GLY A 312 10.01 17.75 -9.07
C GLY A 312 9.09 17.59 -10.28
N LEU A 313 8.37 18.67 -10.61
CA LEU A 313 7.38 18.69 -11.69
C LEU A 313 7.99 18.53 -13.09
N ASP A 314 9.24 18.96 -13.29
CA ASP A 314 9.89 18.95 -14.61
C ASP A 314 10.10 17.55 -15.19
N VAL A 315 10.09 16.52 -14.34
CA VAL A 315 10.22 15.13 -14.77
C VAL A 315 8.87 14.42 -14.93
N LEU A 316 7.77 15.04 -14.50
CA LEU A 316 6.44 14.44 -14.49
C LEU A 316 5.64 14.83 -15.75
N ILE A 317 5.11 13.83 -16.43
CA ILE A 317 4.13 13.97 -17.49
C ILE A 317 2.84 13.33 -16.99
N SER A 318 1.88 14.16 -16.56
CA SER A 318 0.57 13.70 -16.13
C SER A 318 -0.41 13.70 -17.31
N LEU A 319 -0.98 12.54 -17.62
CA LEU A 319 -1.98 12.39 -18.67
C LEU A 319 -3.30 11.93 -18.06
N ASN A 320 -4.28 12.82 -18.03
CA ASN A 320 -5.64 12.48 -17.64
C ASN A 320 -6.39 12.03 -18.89
N LEU A 321 -6.35 10.74 -19.17
CA LEU A 321 -6.95 10.18 -20.38
C LEU A 321 -8.44 9.86 -20.19
N PHE A 322 -8.89 9.64 -18.95
CA PHE A 322 -10.25 9.18 -18.62
C PHE A 322 -10.76 9.72 -17.27
#